data_AF-A0A2H6JXP7-F1
#
_entry.id   AF-A0A2H6JXP7-F1
#
_cell.length_a   1.000
_cell.length_b   1.000
_cell.length_c   1.000
_cell.angle_alpha   90.00
_cell.angle_beta   90.00
_cell.angle_gamma   90.00
#
_symmetry.space_group_name_H-M   'P 1'
#
loop_
_entity.id
_entity.type
_entity.pdbx_description
1 polymer ?
#
loop_
_entity_poly.entity_id
_entity_poly.type
_entity_poly.pdbx_seq_one_letter_code
_entity_poly.pdbx_strand_id
1 'polypeptide(L)' 'MNIFLKYDGTLSVADATTIFVMNLQNIKSILSFDNDFDKVKNIARFE' A
#
# COMPACT_ATOMS: atom_id res chain seq x y z
N MET A 1 -7.78 -8.69 -23.30
CA MET A 1 -6.77 -8.39 -22.26
C MET A 1 -7.55 -7.99 -21.02
N ASN A 2 -7.52 -8.80 -19.97
CA ASN A 2 -8.26 -8.52 -18.74
C ASN A 2 -7.32 -7.78 -17.78
N ILE A 3 -7.68 -6.57 -17.39
CA ILE A 3 -6.96 -5.79 -16.37
C ILE A 3 -7.64 -6.10 -15.04
N PHE A 4 -6.89 -6.67 -14.11
CA PHE A 4 -7.37 -6.97 -12.76
C PHE A 4 -6.82 -5.95 -11.78
N LEU A 5 -7.66 -5.51 -10.85
CA LEU A 5 -7.25 -4.59 -9.82
C LEU A 5 -6.47 -5.31 -8.73
N LYS A 6 -5.31 -4.77 -8.33
CA LYS A 6 -4.36 -5.46 -7.45
C LYS A 6 -4.78 -5.53 -5.98
N TYR A 7 -5.63 -4.59 -5.52
CA TYR A 7 -6.01 -4.44 -4.12
C TYR A 7 -7.48 -4.04 -3.97
N ASP A 8 -8.38 -4.74 -4.66
CA ASP A 8 -9.86 -4.64 -4.60
C ASP A 8 -10.56 -3.28 -4.77
N GLY A 9 -9.83 -2.16 -4.79
CA GLY A 9 -10.34 -0.83 -5.14
C GLY A 9 -10.31 0.16 -3.99
N THR A 10 -9.96 -0.28 -2.79
CA THR A 10 -10.00 0.59 -1.61
C THR A 10 -8.75 1.45 -1.46
N LEU A 11 -7.61 0.96 -1.96
CA LEU A 11 -6.37 1.73 -1.99
C LEU A 11 -6.52 2.97 -2.88
N SER A 12 -6.52 4.15 -2.25
CA SER A 12 -6.59 5.41 -2.96
C SER A 12 -5.35 5.62 -3.83
N VAL A 13 -5.42 6.57 -4.76
CA VAL A 13 -4.26 6.96 -5.57
C VAL A 13 -3.11 7.46 -4.69
N ALA A 14 -3.42 8.14 -3.57
CA ALA A 14 -2.42 8.62 -2.63
C ALA A 14 -1.73 7.45 -1.91
N ASP A 15 -2.50 6.46 -1.43
CA ASP A 15 -1.95 5.29 -0.73
C ASP A 15 -1.10 4.42 -1.65
N ALA A 16 -1.57 4.21 -2.88
CA ALA A 16 -0.80 3.51 -3.92
C ALA A 16 0.52 4.23 -4.24
N THR A 17 0.49 5.57 -4.29
CA THR A 17 1.70 6.40 -4.49
C THR A 17 2.65 6.30 -3.31
N THR A 18 2.13 6.32 -2.08
CA THR A 18 2.90 6.11 -0.85
C THR A 18 3.62 4.76 -0.89
N ILE A 19 2.92 3.68 -1.22
CA ILE A 19 3.52 2.34 -1.36
C ILE A 19 4.59 2.31 -2.44
N PHE A 20 4.34 2.97 -3.58
CA PHE A 20 5.32 3.06 -4.66
C PHE A 20 6.61 3.73 -4.20
N VAL A 21 6.52 4.87 -3.52
CA VAL A 21 7.68 5.60 -2.97
C VAL A 21 8.37 4.77 -1.89
N MET A 22 7.63 4.13 -0.99
CA MET A 22 8.20 3.26 0.05
C MET A 22 9.01 2.11 -0.57
N ASN A 23 8.51 1.48 -1.63
CA ASN A 23 9.24 0.44 -2.36
C ASN A 23 10.54 0.97 -2.99
N LEU A 24 10.51 2.15 -3.62
CA LEU A 24 11.71 2.78 -4.19
C LEU A 24 12.76 3.10 -3.13
N GLN A 25 12.33 3.48 -1.94
CA GLN A 25 13.20 3.85 -0.82
C GLN A 25 13.53 2.67 0.11
N ASN A 26 13.06 1.45 -0.23
CA ASN A 26 13.19 0.24 0.61
C ASN A 26 12.68 0.44 2.06
N ILE A 27 11.63 1.25 2.22
CA ILE A 27 10.93 1.45 3.49
C ILE A 27 9.92 0.32 3.66
N LYS A 28 10.00 -0.41 4.77
CA LYS A 28 9.21 -1.63 5.00
C LYS A 28 8.15 -1.48 6.08
N SER A 29 7.95 -0.27 6.59
CA SER A 29 6.98 -0.03 7.64
C SER A 29 6.38 1.37 7.56
N ILE A 30 5.12 1.50 7.95
CA ILE A 30 4.37 2.76 8.00
C ILE A 30 3.59 2.85 9.31
N LEU A 31 3.55 4.05 9.90
CA LEU A 31 2.59 4.38 10.96
C LEU A 31 1.35 4.94 10.27
N SER A 32 0.22 4.24 10.36
CA SER A 32 -1.03 4.66 9.72
C SER A 32 -2.24 4.07 10.44
N PHE A 33 -3.26 4.91 10.63
CA PHE A 33 -4.57 4.48 11.11
C PHE A 33 -5.44 3.88 10.00
N ASP A 34 -4.99 3.97 8.75
CA ASP A 34 -5.68 3.36 7.61
C ASP A 34 -5.27 1.89 7.47
N ASN A 35 -6.24 0.99 7.65
CA ASN A 35 -6.02 -0.45 7.56
C ASN A 35 -5.89 -0.96 6.13
N ASP A 36 -6.12 -0.13 5.11
CA ASP A 36 -5.91 -0.54 3.71
C ASP A 36 -4.45 -0.88 3.40
N PHE A 37 -3.50 -0.34 4.18
CA PHE A 37 -2.08 -0.72 4.06
C PHE A 37 -1.82 -2.18 4.48
N ASP A 38 -2.69 -2.82 5.27
CA ASP A 38 -2.55 -4.23 5.65
C ASP A 38 -2.68 -5.19 4.45
N LYS A 39 -3.22 -4.71 3.33
CA LYS A 39 -3.32 -5.46 2.07
C LYS A 39 -1.96 -5.60 1.36
N VAL A 40 -0.94 -4.84 1.78
CA VAL A 40 0.36 -4.77 1.12
C VAL A 40 1.36 -5.71 1.81
N LYS A 41 1.58 -6.89 1.22
CA LYS A 41 2.40 -7.97 1.82
C LYS A 41 3.81 -7.59 2.30
N ASN A 42 4.42 -6.53 1.75
CA ASN A 42 5.82 -6.16 2.04
C ASN A 42 5.97 -4.92 2.94
N ILE A 43 4.87 -4.44 3.52
CA ILE A 43 4.86 -3.28 4.41
C ILE A 43 4.18 -3.68 5.72
N ALA A 44 4.85 -3.40 6.85
CA ALA A 44 4.26 -3.55 8.18
C ALA A 44 3.58 -2.24 8.60
N ARG A 45 2.30 -2.31 8.99
CA ARG A 45 1.57 -1.18 9.56
C ARG A 45 1.69 -1.17 11.08
N PHE A 46 1.96 0.00 11.64
CA PHE A 46 1.83 0.29 13.07
C PHE A 46 0.65 1.25 13.29
N GLU A 47 0.02 1.15 14.45
CA GLU A 47 -1.08 2.00 14.94
C GLU A 47 -0.62 2.86 16.12
#